data_AF-A0A939F583-F1
#
_entry.id   AF-A0A939F583-F1
#
_cell.length_a   1.000
_cell.length_b   1.000
_cell.length_c   1.000
_cell.angle_alpha   90.00
_cell.angle_beta   90.00
_cell.angle_gamma   90.00
#
_symmetry.space_group_name_H-M   'P 1'
#
loop_
_entity.id
_entity.type
_entity.pdbx_description
1 polymer ?
#
loop_
_entity_poly.entity_id
_entity_poly.type
_entity_poly.pdbx_seq_one_letter_code
_entity_poly.pdbx_strand_id
1 'polypeptide(L)'
;MKQAGAVAAAVILVVWLLWNLWNVYRITVGLRDGSWRRPMWWTRLCSVALLVGLASWIRGVFSTGLDLRKTCQFVHHQRYDAAYWESHTAEFRKLFPLHNKCNAHFDLVPGWVDPAVVVCAVVSLVAVAVLLGFGTARLISLSRKGNQS
;
A
#
# COMPACT_ATOMS: atom_id res chain seq x y z
N MET A 1 -13.73 -9.70 -25.79
CA MET A 1 -13.41 -8.40 -25.16
C MET A 1 -12.95 -8.51 -23.70
N LYS A 2 -13.68 -9.20 -22.80
CA LYS A 2 -13.28 -9.34 -21.37
C LYS A 2 -11.91 -9.99 -21.14
N GLN A 3 -11.55 -11.01 -21.92
CA GLN A 3 -10.25 -11.68 -21.82
C GLN A 3 -9.08 -10.78 -22.22
N ALA A 4 -9.24 -9.95 -23.26
CA ALA A 4 -8.20 -9.01 -23.68
C ALA A 4 -7.94 -7.91 -22.63
N GLY A 5 -8.99 -7.41 -21.95
CA GLY A 5 -8.85 -6.46 -20.86
C GLY A 5 -8.15 -7.03 -19.63
N ALA A 6 -8.46 -8.28 -19.27
CA ALA A 6 -7.81 -8.97 -18.16
C ALA A 6 -6.31 -9.20 -18.42
N VAL A 7 -5.95 -9.61 -19.64
CA VAL A 7 -4.56 -9.80 -20.04
C VAL A 7 -3.79 -8.47 -20.02
N ALA A 8 -4.38 -7.39 -20.54
CA ALA A 8 -3.75 -6.07 -20.51
C ALA A 8 -3.50 -5.58 -19.08
N ALA A 9 -4.49 -5.72 -18.19
CA ALA A 9 -4.34 -5.36 -16.78
C ALA A 9 -3.24 -6.20 -16.09
N ALA A 10 -3.19 -7.51 -16.35
CA ALA A 10 -2.16 -8.38 -15.81
C ALA A 10 -0.75 -7.97 -16.27
N VAL A 11 -0.58 -7.65 -17.56
CA VAL A 11 0.69 -7.16 -18.10
C VAL A 11 1.11 -5.84 -17.45
N ILE A 12 0.18 -4.90 -17.30
CA ILE A 12 0.44 -3.62 -16.62
C ILE A 12 0.91 -3.85 -15.18
N LEU A 13 0.25 -4.75 -14.45
CA LEU A 13 0.63 -5.10 -13.07
C LEU A 13 2.00 -5.76 -13.02
N VAL A 14 2.31 -6.69 -13.92
CA VAL A 14 3.62 -7.35 -13.97
C VAL A 14 4.72 -6.34 -14.29
N VAL A 15 4.51 -5.47 -15.28
CA VAL A 15 5.46 -4.40 -15.62
C VAL A 15 5.65 -3.46 -14.43
N TRP A 16 4.57 -3.09 -13.74
CA TRP A 16 4.63 -2.26 -12.55
C TRP A 16 5.38 -2.94 -11.38
N LEU A 17 5.20 -4.25 -11.19
CA LEU A 17 5.93 -5.02 -10.19
C LEU A 17 7.43 -5.07 -10.49
N LEU A 18 7.80 -5.41 -11.73
CA LEU A 18 9.20 -5.45 -12.18
C LEU A 18 9.85 -4.07 -12.06
N TRP A 19 9.13 -3.01 -12.42
CA TRP A 19 9.57 -1.63 -12.24
C TRP A 19 9.83 -1.28 -10.77
N ASN A 20 8.95 -1.70 -9.86
CA ASN A 20 9.15 -1.44 -8.43
C ASN A 20 10.28 -2.27 -7.83
N LEU A 21 10.46 -3.53 -8.25
CA LEU A 21 11.63 -4.33 -7.89
C LEU A 21 12.94 -3.63 -8.28
N TRP A 22 12.99 -3.09 -9.51
CA TRP A 22 14.12 -2.28 -9.96
C TRP A 22 14.28 -0.99 -9.13
N ASN A 23 13.18 -0.32 -8.79
CA ASN A 23 13.22 0.89 -7.95
C ASN A 23 13.74 0.60 -6.55
N VAL A 24 13.40 -0.54 -5.94
CA VAL A 24 13.93 -0.95 -4.64
C VAL A 24 15.45 -1.04 -4.73
N TYR A 25 15.98 -1.72 -5.74
CA TYR A 25 17.43 -1.79 -5.99
C TYR A 25 18.05 -0.39 -6.18
N ARG A 26 17.40 0.49 -6.93
CA ARG A 26 17.90 1.86 -7.16
C ARG A 26 17.82 2.74 -5.90
N ILE A 27 16.84 2.52 -5.02
CA ILE A 27 16.70 3.24 -3.75
C ILE A 27 17.82 2.81 -2.80
N THR A 28 18.11 1.52 -2.70
CA THR A 28 19.15 0.99 -1.80
C THR A 28 20.55 1.45 -2.22
N VAL A 29 20.86 1.43 -3.52
CA VAL A 29 22.11 2.03 -4.04
C VAL A 29 22.11 3.54 -3.84
N GLY A 30 20.99 4.19 -4.16
CA GLY A 30 20.85 5.64 -4.06
C GLY A 30 20.95 6.23 -2.65
N LEU A 31 20.70 5.42 -1.61
CA LEU A 31 20.91 5.79 -0.20
C LEU A 31 22.40 5.99 0.10
N ARG A 32 23.28 5.13 -0.46
CA ARG A 32 24.74 5.26 -0.29
C ARG A 32 25.31 6.46 -1.05
N ASP A 33 24.80 6.72 -2.24
CA ASP A 33 25.33 7.75 -3.13
C ASP A 33 24.78 9.18 -2.83
N GLY A 34 23.99 9.35 -1.76
CA GLY A 34 23.40 10.65 -1.42
C GLY A 34 22.30 11.12 -2.39
N SER A 35 21.76 10.22 -3.22
CA SER A 35 20.80 10.56 -4.28
C SER A 35 19.41 10.99 -3.76
N TRP A 36 19.15 10.83 -2.46
CA TRP A 36 17.95 11.33 -1.76
C TRP A 36 17.75 12.84 -1.90
N ARG A 37 18.79 13.60 -2.28
CA ARG A 37 18.67 15.02 -2.62
C ARG A 37 18.01 15.29 -3.98
N ARG A 38 17.79 14.26 -4.81
CA ARG A 38 17.18 14.40 -6.14
C ARG A 38 15.68 14.08 -6.08
N PRO A 39 14.82 14.83 -6.80
CA PRO A 39 13.37 14.58 -6.79
C PRO A 39 13.01 13.18 -7.29
N MET A 40 13.77 12.64 -8.26
CA MET A 40 13.52 11.31 -8.81
C MET A 40 13.63 10.18 -7.75
N TRP A 41 14.43 10.37 -6.70
CA TRP A 41 14.54 9.39 -5.62
C TRP A 41 13.25 9.31 -4.81
N TRP A 42 12.65 10.47 -4.48
CA TRP A 42 11.37 10.54 -3.76
C TRP A 42 10.19 10.01 -4.57
N THR A 43 10.16 10.22 -5.90
CA THR A 43 9.14 9.58 -6.74
C THR A 43 9.22 8.06 -6.71
N ARG A 44 10.44 7.49 -6.69
CA ARG A 44 10.64 6.03 -6.62
C ARG A 44 10.20 5.50 -5.25
N LEU A 45 10.58 6.19 -4.18
CA LEU A 45 10.18 5.82 -2.82
C LEU A 45 8.65 5.83 -2.67
N CYS A 46 7.98 6.87 -3.17
CA CYS A 46 6.52 6.96 -3.15
C CYS A 46 5.88 5.79 -3.92
N SER A 47 6.36 5.48 -5.14
CA SER A 47 5.85 4.34 -5.93
C SER A 47 5.98 3.01 -5.19
N VAL A 48 7.14 2.75 -4.59
CA VAL A 48 7.39 1.51 -3.85
C VAL A 48 6.51 1.44 -2.60
N ALA A 49 6.39 2.54 -1.84
CA ALA A 49 5.54 2.60 -0.67
C ALA A 49 4.06 2.35 -1.02
N LEU A 50 3.55 2.94 -2.10
CA LEU A 50 2.19 2.70 -2.57
C LEU A 50 1.97 1.24 -3.00
N LEU A 51 2.93 0.64 -3.71
CA LEU A 51 2.84 -0.77 -4.10
C LEU A 51 2.79 -1.69 -2.87
N VAL A 52 3.69 -1.48 -1.90
CA VAL A 52 3.77 -2.30 -0.68
C VAL A 52 2.54 -2.11 0.18
N GLY A 53 2.05 -0.87 0.32
CA GLY A 53 0.81 -0.56 1.03
C GLY A 53 -0.40 -1.23 0.38
N LEU A 54 -0.51 -1.15 -0.95
CA LEU A 54 -1.57 -1.82 -1.70
C LEU A 54 -1.48 -3.35 -1.57
N ALA A 55 -0.30 -3.94 -1.67
CA ALA A 55 -0.10 -5.37 -1.51
C ALA A 55 -0.46 -5.83 -0.09
N SER A 56 -0.12 -5.05 0.93
CA SER A 56 -0.49 -5.31 2.33
C SER A 56 -2.01 -5.24 2.52
N TRP A 57 -2.66 -4.23 1.95
CA TRP A 57 -4.11 -4.10 1.99
C TRP A 57 -4.82 -5.26 1.28
N ILE A 58 -4.36 -5.63 0.07
CA ILE A 58 -4.83 -6.81 -0.67
C ILE A 58 -4.66 -8.07 0.20
N ARG A 59 -3.47 -8.28 0.80
CA ARG A 59 -3.23 -9.41 1.71
C ARG A 59 -4.27 -9.46 2.83
N GLY A 60 -4.60 -8.32 3.43
CA GLY A 60 -5.64 -8.21 4.45
C GLY A 60 -7.03 -8.58 3.91
N VAL A 61 -7.45 -8.01 2.79
CA VAL A 61 -8.77 -8.29 2.18
C VAL A 61 -8.91 -9.74 1.74
N PHE A 62 -7.83 -10.39 1.29
CA PHE A 62 -7.86 -11.80 0.91
C PHE A 62 -7.72 -12.76 2.10
N SER A 63 -7.22 -12.29 3.26
CA SER A 63 -7.10 -13.13 4.46
C SER A 63 -8.45 -13.57 5.03
N THR A 64 -9.50 -12.79 4.77
CA THR A 64 -10.88 -13.09 5.16
C THR A 64 -11.51 -14.28 4.43
N GLY A 65 -11.04 -14.58 3.21
CA GLY A 65 -11.62 -15.60 2.35
C GLY A 65 -13.04 -15.24 1.85
N LEU A 66 -13.53 -16.02 0.87
CA LEU A 66 -14.87 -15.83 0.29
C LEU A 66 -16.00 -16.29 1.23
N ASP A 67 -15.70 -17.22 2.13
CA ASP A 67 -16.64 -17.76 3.10
C ASP A 67 -15.94 -17.85 4.46
N LEU A 68 -16.16 -16.84 5.29
CA LEU A 68 -15.45 -16.67 6.56
C LEU A 68 -15.58 -17.90 7.45
N ARG A 69 -16.78 -18.49 7.51
CA ARG A 69 -17.04 -19.68 8.32
C ARG A 69 -16.17 -20.83 7.87
N LYS A 70 -16.07 -21.06 6.55
CA LYS A 70 -15.21 -22.12 5.99
C LYS A 70 -13.74 -21.83 6.23
N THR A 71 -13.28 -20.60 6.02
CA THR A 71 -11.88 -20.22 6.27
C THR A 71 -11.51 -20.44 7.74
N CYS A 72 -12.36 -20.01 8.67
CA CYS A 72 -12.16 -20.25 10.10
C CYS A 72 -12.06 -21.74 10.44
N GLN A 73 -13.05 -22.54 10.02
CA GLN A 73 -13.16 -23.94 10.44
C GLN A 73 -12.18 -24.87 9.73
N PHE A 74 -11.93 -24.67 8.43
CA PHE A 74 -11.18 -25.60 7.60
C PHE A 74 -9.75 -25.16 7.29
N VAL A 75 -9.46 -23.86 7.25
CA VAL A 75 -8.09 -23.35 6.97
C VAL A 75 -7.33 -23.10 8.27
N HIS A 76 -7.98 -22.45 9.24
CA HIS A 76 -7.34 -22.07 10.51
C HIS A 76 -7.74 -22.96 11.68
N HIS A 77 -8.65 -23.91 11.48
CA HIS A 77 -9.17 -24.83 12.51
C HIS A 77 -9.69 -24.13 13.77
N GLN A 78 -10.24 -22.93 13.59
CA GLN A 78 -10.84 -22.11 14.64
C GLN A 78 -12.36 -22.25 14.64
N ARG A 79 -12.96 -22.21 15.84
CA ARG A 79 -14.41 -22.14 15.97
C ARG A 79 -14.91 -20.78 15.48
N TYR A 80 -15.82 -20.82 14.52
CA TYR A 80 -16.58 -19.65 14.09
C TYR A 80 -17.68 -19.34 15.11
N ASP A 81 -17.62 -18.16 15.72
CA ASP A 81 -18.62 -17.64 16.64
C ASP A 81 -19.54 -16.65 15.92
N ALA A 82 -20.70 -17.15 15.49
CA ALA A 82 -21.69 -16.34 14.78
C ALA A 82 -22.28 -15.22 15.66
N ALA A 83 -22.49 -15.47 16.96
CA ALA A 83 -23.07 -14.50 17.87
C ALA A 83 -22.09 -13.34 18.15
N TYR A 84 -20.80 -13.66 18.29
CA TYR A 84 -19.75 -12.65 18.35
C TYR A 84 -19.69 -11.84 17.05
N TRP A 85 -19.77 -12.51 15.90
CA TRP A 85 -19.69 -11.82 14.61
C TRP A 85 -20.86 -10.86 14.39
N GLU A 86 -22.09 -11.32 14.66
CA GLU A 86 -23.30 -10.51 14.53
C GLU A 86 -23.28 -9.28 15.45
N SER A 87 -22.86 -9.44 16.71
CA SER A 87 -22.74 -8.34 17.67
C SER A 87 -21.67 -7.30 17.29
N HIS A 88 -20.67 -7.67 16.48
CA HIS A 88 -19.59 -6.78 16.04
C HIS A 88 -19.63 -6.47 14.53
N THR A 89 -20.77 -6.69 13.86
CA THR A 89 -20.93 -6.48 12.42
C THR A 89 -20.50 -5.07 11.96
N ALA A 90 -20.78 -4.04 12.78
CA ALA A 90 -20.40 -2.67 12.48
C ALA A 90 -18.87 -2.46 12.49
N GLU A 91 -18.12 -3.24 13.27
CA GLU A 91 -16.66 -3.18 13.29
C GLU A 91 -16.07 -3.84 12.04
N PHE A 92 -16.59 -4.99 11.63
CA PHE A 92 -16.11 -5.73 10.45
C PHE A 92 -16.45 -5.07 9.10
N ARG A 93 -17.34 -4.08 9.09
CA ARG A 93 -17.64 -3.28 7.89
C ARG A 93 -16.73 -2.07 7.72
N LYS A 94 -15.91 -1.74 8.71
CA LYS A 94 -15.00 -0.59 8.62
C LYS A 94 -13.91 -0.89 7.59
N LEU A 95 -13.57 0.13 6.80
CA LEU A 95 -12.46 0.04 5.84
C LEU A 95 -11.10 -0.04 6.55
N PHE A 96 -11.02 0.50 7.79
CA PHE A 96 -9.86 0.44 8.68
C PHE A 96 -10.30 0.55 10.15
N PRO A 97 -9.57 -0.06 11.10
CA PRO A 97 -8.53 -1.09 10.90
C PRO A 97 -9.11 -2.37 10.29
N LEU A 98 -8.30 -3.07 9.48
CA LEU A 98 -8.75 -4.23 8.75
C LEU A 98 -8.74 -5.43 9.69
N HIS A 99 -9.89 -5.77 10.25
CA HIS A 99 -10.06 -6.92 11.12
C HIS A 99 -11.18 -7.81 10.63
N ASN A 100 -10.98 -9.11 10.75
CA ASN A 100 -12.09 -10.03 10.64
C ASN A 100 -11.82 -11.26 11.47
N LYS A 101 -12.65 -11.43 12.50
CA LYS A 101 -12.37 -12.39 13.56
C LYS A 101 -13.23 -13.63 13.40
N CYS A 102 -12.62 -14.78 13.65
CA CYS A 102 -13.37 -16.04 13.80
C CYS A 102 -14.10 -16.11 15.15
N ASN A 103 -13.46 -15.57 16.19
CA ASN A 103 -13.95 -15.48 17.56
C ASN A 103 -13.20 -14.33 18.27
N ALA A 104 -13.52 -14.05 19.53
CA ALA A 104 -12.90 -12.95 20.28
C ALA A 104 -11.35 -12.97 20.32
N HIS A 105 -10.73 -14.14 20.13
CA HIS A 105 -9.30 -14.36 20.30
C HIS A 105 -8.52 -14.54 18.99
N PHE A 106 -9.19 -14.80 17.87
CA PHE A 106 -8.52 -15.11 16.61
C PHE A 106 -8.99 -14.21 15.47
N ASP A 107 -8.04 -13.45 14.95
CA ASP A 107 -8.20 -12.60 13.77
C ASP A 107 -7.61 -13.30 12.53
N LEU A 108 -8.36 -13.31 11.42
CA LEU A 108 -7.84 -13.79 10.15
C LEU A 108 -6.83 -12.81 9.55
N VAL A 109 -6.98 -11.52 9.84
CA VAL A 109 -6.07 -10.49 9.33
C VAL A 109 -4.79 -10.51 10.18
N PRO A 110 -3.60 -10.70 9.58
CA PRO A 110 -2.36 -10.64 10.32
C PRO A 110 -2.16 -9.25 10.94
N GLY A 111 -1.77 -9.20 12.22
CA GLY A 111 -1.61 -7.94 12.95
C GLY A 111 -0.55 -6.98 12.40
N TRP A 112 0.27 -7.40 11.43
CA TRP A 112 1.23 -6.52 10.73
C TRP A 112 0.62 -5.75 9.55
N VAL A 113 -0.55 -6.14 9.04
CA VAL A 113 -1.15 -5.53 7.86
C VAL A 113 -1.48 -4.06 8.10
N ASP A 114 -2.20 -3.75 9.19
CA ASP A 114 -2.57 -2.37 9.50
C ASP A 114 -1.34 -1.47 9.76
N PRO A 115 -0.36 -1.86 10.59
CA PRO A 115 0.88 -1.10 10.73
C PRO A 115 1.61 -0.89 9.40
N ALA A 116 1.69 -1.91 8.54
CA ALA A 116 2.36 -1.80 7.25
C ALA A 116 1.67 -0.78 6.33
N VAL A 117 0.33 -0.78 6.27
CA VAL A 117 -0.43 0.19 5.48
C VAL A 117 -0.23 1.61 6.02
N VAL A 118 -0.28 1.81 7.35
CA VAL A 118 -0.04 3.11 7.97
C VAL A 118 1.36 3.63 7.67
N VAL A 119 2.39 2.80 7.84
CA VAL A 119 3.79 3.18 7.55
C VAL A 119 3.95 3.55 6.07
N CYS A 120 3.39 2.76 5.15
CA CYS A 120 3.43 3.06 3.72
C CYS A 120 2.76 4.40 3.40
N ALA A 121 1.58 4.66 3.99
CA ALA A 121 0.86 5.92 3.79
C ALA A 121 1.68 7.13 4.28
N VAL A 122 2.29 7.03 5.47
CA VAL A 122 3.16 8.09 6.00
C VAL A 122 4.36 8.33 5.08
N VAL A 123 5.04 7.28 4.62
CA VAL A 123 6.18 7.40 3.70
C VAL A 123 5.76 8.06 2.37
N SER A 124 4.63 7.67 1.81
CA SER A 124 4.08 8.30 0.60
C SER A 124 3.77 9.78 0.81
N LEU A 125 3.16 10.16 1.94
CA LEU A 125 2.87 11.56 2.26
C LEU A 125 4.14 12.40 2.39
N VAL A 126 5.16 11.88 3.08
CA VAL A 126 6.47 12.55 3.20
C VAL A 126 7.10 12.72 1.82
N ALA A 127 7.08 11.69 0.98
CA ALA A 127 7.63 11.77 -0.36
C ALA A 127 6.91 12.81 -1.23
N VAL A 128 5.58 12.88 -1.16
CA VAL A 128 4.78 13.91 -1.85
C VAL A 128 5.13 15.31 -1.35
N ALA A 129 5.22 15.51 -0.03
CA ALA A 129 5.58 16.81 0.54
C ALA A 129 6.96 17.29 0.07
N VAL A 130 7.96 16.40 0.01
CA VAL A 130 9.29 16.73 -0.49
C VAL A 130 9.27 17.07 -1.98
N LEU A 131 8.51 16.32 -2.79
CA LEU A 131 8.35 16.60 -4.22
C LEU A 131 7.69 17.96 -4.47
N LEU A 132 6.67 18.30 -3.69
CA LEU A 132 6.05 19.62 -3.75
C LEU A 132 7.05 20.71 -3.40
N GLY A 133 7.90 20.50 -2.38
CA GLY A 133 9.00 21.41 -2.04
C GLY A 133 10.00 21.64 -3.19
N PHE A 134 10.38 20.59 -3.92
CA PHE A 134 11.21 20.74 -5.12
C PHE A 134 10.49 21.50 -6.23
N GLY A 135 9.20 21.24 -6.43
CA GLY A 135 8.36 21.93 -7.43
C GLY A 135 8.24 23.42 -7.15
N THR A 136 7.90 23.80 -5.91
CA THR A 136 7.75 25.21 -5.51
C THR A 136 9.07 25.97 -5.60
N ALA A 137 10.18 25.39 -5.14
CA ALA A 137 11.50 25.99 -5.26
C ALA A 137 11.88 26.28 -6.73
N ARG A 138 11.57 25.35 -7.64
CA ARG A 138 11.80 25.53 -9.09
C ARG A 138 10.95 26.67 -9.64
N LEU A 139 9.66 26.72 -9.31
CA LEU A 139 8.77 27.79 -9.77
C LEU A 139 9.22 29.18 -9.29
N ILE A 140 9.62 29.29 -8.02
CA ILE A 140 10.16 30.54 -7.46
C ILE A 140 11.43 30.97 -8.20
N SER A 141 12.33 30.03 -8.53
CA SER A 141 13.55 30.34 -9.28
C SER A 141 13.26 30.85 -10.71
N LEU A 142 12.25 30.31 -11.37
CA LEU A 142 11.83 30.73 -12.72
C LEU A 142 11.17 32.11 -12.68
N SER A 143 10.29 32.36 -11.70
CA SER A 143 9.64 33.66 -11.50
C SER A 143 10.69 34.76 -11.22
N ARG A 144 11.71 34.48 -10.41
CA ARG A 144 12.80 35.43 -10.16
C ARG A 144 13.60 35.76 -11.42
N LYS A 145 13.84 34.77 -12.29
CA LYS A 145 14.60 34.97 -13.53
C LYS A 145 13.81 35.80 -14.56
N GLY A 146 12.49 35.63 -14.63
CA GLY A 146 11.62 36.40 -15.53
C GLY A 146 11.49 37.88 -15.14
N ASN A 147 11.61 38.23 -13.85
CA ASN A 147 11.60 39.62 -13.40
C ASN A 147 12.93 40.37 -13.61
N GLN A 148 14.01 39.68 -14.02
CA GLN A 148 15.33 40.26 -14.25
C GLN A 148 15.66 40.48 -15.74
N SER A 149 14.78 40.06 -16.66
CA SER A 149 14.88 40.33 -18.09
C SER A 149 13.98 41.49 -18.50
#